data_AF-A0A940AU35-F1
#
_entry.id   AF-A0A940AU35-F1
#
_cell.length_a   1.000
_cell.length_b   1.000
_cell.length_c   1.000
_cell.angle_alpha   90.00
_cell.angle_beta   90.00
_cell.angle_gamma   90.00
#
_symmetry.space_group_name_H-M   'P 1'
#
loop_
_entity.id
_entity.type
_entity.pdbx_description
1 polymer ?
#
loop_
_entity_poly.entity_id
_entity_poly.type
_entity_poly.pdbx_seq_one_letter_code
_entity_poly.pdbx_strand_id
1 'polypeptide(L)'
;MNIHPFAAVRPNKGDAALVASVPYDVVDTAEAKALAAGNPKSFLHVSRPEIDLPDGTDCSSPEAYAQARKALDQLVANGTLVRDEEPKFYAYRQTMGSHSQTGIVATFDT
;
A
#
# COMPACT_ATOMS: atom_id res chain seq x y z
N MET A 1 11.97 -24.08 7.41
CA MET A 1 11.71 -22.81 6.71
C MET A 1 11.24 -23.09 5.29
N ASN A 2 9.92 -23.12 5.11
CA ASN A 2 9.27 -23.30 3.82
C ASN A 2 8.58 -21.99 3.41
N ILE A 3 8.56 -21.69 2.12
CA ILE A 3 7.82 -20.54 1.58
C ILE A 3 6.57 -21.03 0.84
N HIS A 4 5.49 -20.26 0.94
CA HIS A 4 4.20 -20.60 0.34
C HIS A 4 3.68 -19.48 -0.57
N PRO A 5 3.03 -19.85 -1.69
CA PRO A 5 2.35 -18.87 -2.51
C PRO A 5 1.11 -18.35 -1.78
N PHE A 6 0.66 -17.15 -2.13
CA PHE A 6 -0.56 -16.57 -1.58
C PHE A 6 -1.30 -15.77 -2.64
N ALA A 7 -2.60 -15.59 -2.46
CA ALA A 7 -3.40 -14.74 -3.33
C ALA A 7 -3.28 -13.28 -2.86
N ALA A 8 -2.37 -12.52 -3.48
CA ALA A 8 -2.11 -11.13 -3.10
C ALA A 8 -3.26 -10.20 -3.49
N VAL A 9 -3.44 -9.15 -2.68
CA VAL A 9 -4.15 -7.94 -3.09
C VAL A 9 -3.09 -6.99 -3.62
N ARG A 10 -3.19 -6.63 -4.91
CA ARG A 10 -2.19 -5.83 -5.62
C ARG A 10 -2.86 -4.82 -6.54
N PRO A 11 -2.17 -3.76 -6.96
CA PRO A 11 -2.70 -2.87 -7.98
C PRO A 11 -3.06 -3.61 -9.27
N ASN A 12 -4.11 -3.15 -9.94
CA ASN A 12 -4.29 -3.49 -11.34
C ASN A 12 -3.12 -2.90 -12.17
N LYS A 13 -2.91 -3.44 -13.38
CA LYS A 13 -1.74 -3.09 -14.20
C LYS A 13 -1.66 -1.60 -14.57
N GLY A 14 -2.81 -0.93 -14.71
CA GLY A 14 -2.88 0.49 -15.10
C GLY A 14 -2.65 1.45 -13.93
N ASP A 15 -2.94 1.03 -12.70
CA ASP A 15 -2.95 1.90 -11.54
C ASP A 15 -1.72 1.76 -10.64
N ALA A 16 -0.80 0.83 -10.95
CA ALA A 16 0.37 0.55 -10.10
C ALA A 16 1.18 1.82 -9.73
N ALA A 17 1.40 2.72 -10.69
CA ALA A 17 2.13 3.97 -10.46
C ALA A 17 1.34 4.99 -9.62
N LEU A 18 0.01 4.93 -9.65
CA LEU A 18 -0.87 5.80 -8.86
C LEU A 18 -1.02 5.31 -7.42
N VAL A 19 -0.95 3.99 -7.21
CA VAL A 19 -1.02 3.38 -5.88
C VAL A 19 0.32 3.48 -5.16
N ALA A 20 1.44 3.35 -5.87
CA ALA A 20 2.77 3.39 -5.29
C ALA A 20 2.97 4.64 -4.42
N SER A 21 3.44 4.42 -3.20
CA SER A 21 3.75 5.49 -2.24
C SER A 21 5.14 5.28 -1.64
N VAL A 22 5.66 6.34 -1.04
CA VAL A 22 6.79 6.23 -0.11
C VAL A 22 6.41 5.40 1.12
N PRO A 23 7.39 4.83 1.84
CA PRO A 23 7.16 4.23 3.15
C PRO A 23 6.51 5.21 4.12
N TYR A 24 5.67 4.71 5.03
CA TYR A 24 4.88 5.55 5.94
C TYR A 24 5.74 6.25 7.01
N ASP A 25 6.93 5.72 7.30
CA ASP A 25 7.87 6.16 8.33
C ASP A 25 8.89 7.20 7.85
N VAL A 26 8.92 7.48 6.54
CA VAL A 26 9.83 8.47 5.94
C VAL A 26 9.17 9.81 5.64
N VAL A 27 7.92 9.99 6.04
CA VAL A 27 7.15 11.23 5.85
C VAL A 27 6.36 11.59 7.10
N ASP A 28 6.15 12.88 7.33
CA ASP A 28 5.15 13.35 8.30
C ASP A 28 3.74 13.45 7.70
N THR A 29 2.75 13.84 8.51
CA THR A 29 1.35 13.95 8.07
C THR A 29 1.15 15.03 7.02
N ALA A 30 1.86 16.16 7.11
CA ALA A 30 1.74 17.26 6.16
C ALA A 30 2.35 16.88 4.80
N GLU A 31 3.52 16.24 4.81
CA GLU A 31 4.18 15.68 3.63
C GLU A 31 3.32 14.59 2.97
N ALA A 32 2.79 13.66 3.76
CA ALA A 32 1.90 12.60 3.26
C ALA A 32 0.64 13.17 2.60
N LYS A 33 0.02 14.19 3.22
CA LYS A 33 -1.15 14.90 2.67
C LYS A 33 -0.82 15.60 1.35
N ALA A 34 0.35 16.23 1.26
CA ALA A 34 0.81 16.87 0.03
C ALA A 34 1.11 15.86 -1.09
N LEU A 35 1.74 14.72 -0.76
CA LEU A 35 2.05 13.67 -1.73
C LEU A 35 0.80 12.95 -2.26
N ALA A 36 -0.24 12.81 -1.43
CA ALA A 36 -1.52 12.22 -1.83
C ALA A 36 -2.47 13.21 -2.53
N ALA A 37 -2.18 14.51 -2.49
CA ALA A 37 -3.09 15.54 -3.00
C ALA A 37 -3.42 15.33 -4.48
N GLY A 38 -4.72 15.28 -4.79
CA GLY A 38 -5.23 15.07 -6.16
C GLY A 38 -5.10 13.63 -6.67
N ASN A 39 -4.58 12.69 -5.87
CA ASN A 39 -4.46 11.28 -6.23
C ASN A 39 -5.26 10.38 -5.27
N PRO A 40 -6.56 10.14 -5.53
CA PRO A 40 -7.39 9.29 -4.67
C PRO A 40 -6.98 7.81 -4.66
N LYS A 41 -6.04 7.40 -5.51
CA LYS A 41 -5.53 6.02 -5.58
C LYS A 41 -4.26 5.82 -4.75
N SER A 42 -3.67 6.89 -4.21
CA SER A 42 -2.45 6.81 -3.40
C SER A 42 -2.63 5.87 -2.21
N PHE A 43 -1.68 4.95 -2.00
CA PHE A 43 -1.73 4.07 -0.83
C PHE A 43 -1.51 4.80 0.50
N LEU A 44 -1.10 6.08 0.48
CA LEU A 44 -1.00 6.92 1.67
C LEU A 44 -2.37 7.11 2.37
N HIS A 45 -3.49 7.06 1.64
CA HIS A 45 -4.83 7.05 2.25
C HIS A 45 -5.06 5.81 3.15
N VAL A 46 -4.28 4.75 2.96
CA VAL A 46 -4.32 3.52 3.78
C VAL A 46 -3.22 3.52 4.83
N SER A 47 -1.98 3.86 4.47
CA SER A 47 -0.81 3.75 5.36
C SER A 47 -0.58 4.98 6.25
N ARG A 48 -1.15 6.13 5.89
CA ARG A 48 -1.20 7.39 6.64
C ARG A 48 -2.64 7.92 6.65
N PRO A 49 -3.61 7.14 7.18
CA PRO A 49 -5.04 7.44 7.05
C PRO A 49 -5.45 8.77 7.72
N GLU A 50 -4.64 9.28 8.64
CA GLU A 50 -4.90 10.54 9.34
C GLU A 50 -4.90 11.76 8.40
N ILE A 51 -4.35 11.65 7.18
CA ILE A 51 -4.36 12.74 6.19
C ILE A 51 -5.79 13.10 5.71
N ASP A 52 -6.74 12.18 5.86
CA ASP A 52 -8.15 12.33 5.49
C ASP A 52 -9.05 12.65 6.70
N LEU A 53 -8.46 12.85 7.87
CA LEU A 53 -9.14 13.15 9.14
C LEU A 53 -8.85 14.60 9.60
N PRO A 54 -9.56 15.11 10.62
CA PRO A 54 -9.25 16.42 11.18
C PRO A 54 -7.78 16.54 11.59
N ASP A 55 -7.17 17.71 11.34
CA ASP A 55 -5.77 17.94 11.65
C ASP A 55 -5.50 17.70 13.15
N GLY A 56 -4.41 16.98 13.45
CA GLY A 56 -4.06 16.57 14.81
C GLY A 56 -4.65 15.24 15.27
N THR A 57 -5.39 14.52 14.41
CA THR A 57 -5.84 13.15 14.71
C THR A 57 -4.62 12.23 14.88
N ASP A 58 -4.60 11.44 15.96
CA ASP A 58 -3.56 10.44 16.20
C ASP A 58 -3.64 9.32 15.15
N CYS A 59 -2.53 9.04 14.46
CA CYS A 59 -2.45 8.00 13.43
C CYS A 59 -2.70 6.59 13.96
N SER A 60 -2.56 6.39 15.27
CA SER A 60 -2.83 5.11 15.95
C SER A 60 -4.23 5.02 16.56
N SER A 61 -5.08 6.03 16.36
CA SER A 61 -6.42 6.05 16.95
C SER A 61 -7.37 5.05 16.28
N PRO A 62 -8.43 4.60 16.97
CA PRO A 62 -9.47 3.76 16.37
C PRO A 62 -10.09 4.38 15.12
N GLU A 63 -10.24 5.71 15.08
CA GLU A 63 -10.75 6.46 13.93
C GLU A 63 -9.78 6.39 12.74
N ALA A 64 -8.47 6.52 12.98
CA ALA A 64 -7.44 6.35 11.95
C ALA A 64 -7.46 4.93 11.35
N TYR A 65 -7.56 3.89 12.18
CA TYR A 65 -7.70 2.51 11.70
C TYR A 65 -9.00 2.28 10.92
N ALA A 66 -10.11 2.87 11.36
CA ALA A 66 -11.38 2.80 10.63
C ALA A 66 -11.28 3.49 9.25
N GLN A 67 -10.59 4.62 9.18
CA GLN A 67 -10.33 5.33 7.92
C GLN A 67 -9.40 4.53 7.01
N ALA A 68 -8.32 3.92 7.53
CA ALA A 68 -7.44 3.04 6.75
C ALA A 68 -8.20 1.86 6.13
N ARG A 69 -9.08 1.23 6.92
CA ARG A 69 -9.96 0.16 6.44
C ARG A 69 -10.86 0.67 5.32
N LYS A 70 -11.54 1.79 5.52
CA LYS A 70 -12.42 2.39 4.52
C LYS A 70 -11.68 2.69 3.21
N ALA A 71 -10.49 3.28 3.28
CA ALA A 71 -9.67 3.57 2.11
C ALA A 71 -9.25 2.30 1.37
N LEU A 72 -8.80 1.26 2.09
CA LEU A 72 -8.44 -0.02 1.49
C LEU A 72 -9.63 -0.68 0.80
N ASP A 73 -10.79 -0.72 1.47
CA ASP A 73 -12.00 -1.31 0.93
C ASP A 73 -12.49 -0.55 -0.31
N GLN A 74 -12.34 0.78 -0.35
CA GLN A 74 -12.63 1.59 -1.55
C GLN A 74 -11.71 1.27 -2.72
N LEU A 75 -10.40 1.14 -2.48
CA LEU A 75 -9.44 0.77 -3.53
C LEU A 75 -9.73 -0.63 -4.11
N VAL A 76 -10.22 -1.55 -3.28
CA VAL A 76 -10.66 -2.88 -3.75
C VAL A 76 -11.98 -2.78 -4.51
N ALA A 77 -12.97 -2.10 -3.95
CA ALA A 77 -14.32 -2.00 -4.53
C ALA A 77 -14.34 -1.31 -5.90
N ASN A 78 -13.46 -0.32 -6.12
CA ASN A 78 -13.35 0.37 -7.40
C ASN A 78 -12.39 -0.29 -8.40
N GLY A 79 -11.82 -1.45 -8.06
CA GLY A 79 -10.92 -2.23 -8.91
C GLY A 79 -9.49 -1.69 -9.04
N THR A 80 -9.12 -0.65 -8.28
CA THR A 80 -7.73 -0.14 -8.22
C THR A 80 -6.80 -1.22 -7.68
N LEU A 81 -7.23 -1.88 -6.61
CA LEU A 81 -6.61 -3.09 -6.07
C LEU A 81 -7.45 -4.30 -6.45
N VAL A 82 -6.79 -5.35 -6.92
CA VAL A 82 -7.40 -6.62 -7.30
C VAL A 82 -6.75 -7.75 -6.53
N ARG A 83 -7.55 -8.75 -6.17
CA ARG A 83 -7.04 -10.00 -5.58
C ARG A 83 -6.74 -10.98 -6.71
N ASP A 84 -5.60 -11.64 -6.65
CA ASP A 84 -5.33 -12.77 -7.55
C ASP A 84 -6.29 -13.94 -7.24
N GLU A 85 -6.79 -14.60 -8.29
CA GLU A 85 -7.74 -15.73 -8.18
C GLU A 85 -7.10 -16.98 -7.57
N GLU A 86 -5.81 -17.15 -7.81
CA GLU A 86 -5.03 -18.30 -7.34
C GLU A 86 -3.79 -17.84 -6.58
N PRO A 87 -3.31 -18.62 -5.59
CA PRO A 87 -2.05 -18.35 -4.91
C PRO A 87 -0.87 -18.33 -5.88
N LYS A 88 -0.01 -17.30 -5.78
CA LYS A 88 1.20 -17.16 -6.60
C LYS A 88 2.42 -16.83 -5.74
N PHE A 89 3.59 -17.12 -6.28
CA PHE A 89 4.82 -16.46 -5.84
C PHE A 89 5.01 -15.20 -6.67
N TYR A 90 5.45 -14.11 -6.02
CA TYR A 90 5.65 -12.83 -6.69
C TYR A 90 7.13 -12.49 -6.73
N ALA A 91 7.63 -12.15 -7.91
CA ALA A 91 8.94 -11.54 -8.03
C ALA A 91 8.81 -10.02 -8.01
N TYR A 92 9.71 -9.35 -7.28
CA TYR A 92 9.85 -7.90 -7.33
C TYR A 92 11.30 -7.53 -7.59
N ARG A 93 11.52 -6.34 -8.14
CA ARG A 93 12.85 -5.77 -8.31
C ARG A 93 12.89 -4.36 -7.77
N GLN A 94 13.89 -4.07 -6.96
CA GLN A 94 14.24 -2.71 -6.57
C GLN A 94 15.52 -2.32 -7.30
N THR A 95 15.54 -1.09 -7.82
CA THR A 95 16.69 -0.52 -8.53
C THR A 95 17.07 0.79 -7.87
N MET A 96 18.32 0.91 -7.44
CA MET A 96 18.88 2.14 -6.89
C MET A 96 20.16 2.48 -7.63
N GLY A 97 20.14 3.56 -8.42
CA GLY A 97 21.25 3.91 -9.31
C GLY A 97 21.56 2.76 -10.28
N SER A 98 22.81 2.29 -10.27
CA SER A 98 23.28 1.16 -11.09
C SER A 98 23.01 -0.22 -10.46
N HIS A 99 22.58 -0.29 -9.19
CA HIS A 99 22.34 -1.56 -8.50
C HIS A 99 20.88 -2.00 -8.66
N SER A 100 20.69 -3.29 -8.90
CA SER A 100 19.37 -3.93 -8.98
C SER A 100 19.36 -5.19 -8.12
N GLN A 101 18.34 -5.30 -7.26
CA GLN A 101 18.08 -6.49 -6.45
C GLN A 101 16.71 -7.05 -6.79
N THR A 102 16.66 -8.35 -7.11
CA THR A 102 15.40 -9.07 -7.35
C THR A 102 15.12 -9.96 -6.14
N GLY A 103 13.91 -9.88 -5.59
CA GLY A 103 13.47 -10.69 -4.47
C GLY A 103 12.16 -11.41 -4.76
N ILE A 104 11.78 -12.31 -3.85
CA ILE A 104 10.50 -13.03 -3.87
C ILE A 104 9.64 -12.53 -2.72
N VAL A 105 8.35 -12.29 -2.98
CA VAL A 105 7.32 -12.10 -1.95
C VAL A 105 6.53 -13.40 -1.84
N ALA A 106 6.52 -13.95 -0.62
CA ALA A 106 5.86 -15.18 -0.24
C ALA A 106 5.51 -15.13 1.25
N THR A 107 4.61 -15.99 1.72
CA THR A 107 4.46 -16.27 3.16
C THR A 107 5.45 -17.36 3.57
N PHE A 108 5.73 -17.51 4.87
CA PHE A 108 6.67 -18.53 5.35
C PHE A 108 6.23 -19.14 6.68
N ASP A 109 6.69 -20.36 6.94
CA ASP A 109 6.68 -21.02 8.25
C ASP A 109 8.05 -21.58 8.61
N THR A 110 8.25 -21.79 9.92
CA THR A 110 9.52 -22.28 10.51
C THR A 110 9.38 -23.68 11.04
#